data_AF-A0A3B8X4D1-F1
#
_entry.id   AF-A0A3B8X4D1-F1
#
_cell.length_a   1.000
_cell.length_b   1.000
_cell.length_c   1.000
_cell.angle_alpha   90.00
_cell.angle_beta   90.00
_cell.angle_gamma   90.00
#
_symmetry.space_group_name_H-M   'P 1'
#
loop_
_entity.id
_entity.type
_entity.pdbx_description
1 polymer ?
#
loop_
_entity_poly.entity_id
_entity_poly.type
_entity_poly.pdbx_seq_one_letter_code
_entity_poly.pdbx_strand_id
1 'polypeptide(L)'
;AGLVSTAAAVTLWPLFERVTTHHQAAKALLAVADLVEGMRSATGESDLPRLEEAARQKVEMARRAHAAMAKRPTGPARRARAFAELLIELERVLEIIERPFTEQRPVVRPGLAEGDRLVASVVAALRSSADVLTGGPEPDLHAIEVAREEHRAARDHWAAEQLRAGRPVEQVLDGLDFDDTLRVVSYLAFALGGNAITVAGARPDVGDTAVHVLRTIRTHLESPSTVLQGSLRVAIGLALAVWIARTFGFSHSFWIVLGTIQVLRSNAMGTGRTVLLAVAGNAIGVVIGGLFAAFAGNHPALMWAAFPIAVFGAAYAATTIGFMLSQAAFTINLIVVFNLISPAGWQIGLVRIEDLVVGALISLLVGLLLWPQGARRELARGLGSSYRGLAAYLDQGFDRVLGFQAASAADPARQIVVRARDRADEAFDTFLTERGVGSSDQETAALLLSSANHAILAGDLLGVIAGAMGYSGAGCADGAREVRGQVRALLGAYLGLADRLSLSHATEPESRVSAAALREAELNCLRRWHSDAEVGRGAMAVVMAGEWVQNLARLESDLEEAVSTVVEGARKPWWR
;
A
#
# COMPACT_ATOMS: atom_id res chain seq x y z
N ALA A 1 -1.30 35.21 18.45
CA ALA A 1 -0.99 34.57 17.16
C ALA A 1 -1.24 33.06 17.20
N GLY A 2 -0.45 32.27 17.95
CA GLY A 2 -0.60 30.81 18.01
C GLY A 2 -2.02 30.31 18.34
N LEU A 3 -2.64 30.80 19.42
CA LEU A 3 -4.02 30.43 19.79
C LEU A 3 -5.06 30.82 18.73
N VAL A 4 -4.88 31.94 18.05
CA VAL A 4 -5.78 32.42 16.98
C VAL A 4 -5.59 31.59 15.71
N SER A 5 -4.35 31.21 15.37
CA SER A 5 -4.05 30.29 14.26
C SER A 5 -4.55 28.87 14.55
N THR A 6 -4.46 28.40 15.79
CA THR A 6 -5.02 27.11 16.19
C THR A 6 -6.55 27.15 16.15
N ALA A 7 -7.17 28.21 16.67
CA ALA A 7 -8.62 28.39 16.60
C ALA A 7 -9.09 28.46 15.14
N ALA A 8 -8.43 29.25 14.29
CA ALA A 8 -8.69 29.33 12.86
C ALA A 8 -8.49 27.98 12.14
N ALA A 9 -7.41 27.24 12.44
CA ALA A 9 -7.19 25.93 11.85
C ALA A 9 -8.23 24.88 12.29
N VAL A 10 -8.80 25.02 13.49
CA VAL A 10 -9.86 24.14 13.98
C VAL A 10 -11.24 24.54 13.45
N THR A 11 -11.51 25.84 13.26
CA THR A 11 -12.84 26.34 12.88
C THR A 11 -13.02 26.58 11.38
N LEU A 12 -11.96 26.91 10.63
CA LEU A 12 -12.01 27.20 9.19
C LEU A 12 -11.60 26.01 8.31
N TRP A 13 -10.96 24.98 8.87
CA TRP A 13 -10.48 23.83 8.09
C TRP A 13 -11.44 22.64 8.20
N PRO A 14 -11.81 21.98 7.08
CA PRO A 14 -12.92 21.04 7.08
C PRO A 14 -12.55 19.73 7.81
N LEU A 15 -12.98 19.62 9.07
CA LEU A 15 -13.14 18.32 9.76
C LEU A 15 -14.12 17.39 9.01
N PHE A 16 -15.00 17.98 8.18
CA PHE A 16 -16.03 17.29 7.42
C PHE A 16 -15.49 16.32 6.36
N GLU A 17 -14.33 16.57 5.74
CA GLU A 17 -13.80 15.72 4.65
C GLU A 17 -13.38 14.30 5.10
N ARG A 18 -12.93 14.16 6.35
CA ARG A 18 -12.62 12.83 6.92
C ARG A 18 -13.88 12.03 7.24
N VAL A 19 -14.89 12.73 7.76
CA VAL A 19 -16.17 12.11 8.10
C VAL A 19 -16.86 11.63 6.82
N THR A 20 -16.84 12.42 5.75
CA THR A 20 -17.42 12.01 4.47
C THR A 20 -16.70 10.82 3.85
N THR A 21 -15.35 10.78 3.86
CA THR A 21 -14.58 9.66 3.29
C THR A 21 -14.77 8.36 4.06
N HIS A 22 -14.70 8.38 5.39
CA HIS A 22 -15.00 7.21 6.21
C HIS A 22 -16.43 6.70 5.98
N HIS A 23 -17.39 7.62 5.84
CA HIS A 23 -18.78 7.26 5.58
C HIS A 23 -19.00 6.65 4.18
N GLN A 24 -18.26 7.08 3.16
CA GLN A 24 -18.31 6.42 1.84
C GLN A 24 -17.65 5.04 1.87
N ALA A 25 -16.51 4.89 2.56
CA ALA A 25 -15.88 3.58 2.76
C ALA A 25 -16.78 2.60 3.55
N ALA A 26 -17.46 3.09 4.59
CA ALA A 26 -18.47 2.32 5.32
C ALA A 26 -19.62 1.87 4.41
N LYS A 27 -20.14 2.73 3.53
CA LYS A 27 -21.16 2.35 2.53
C LYS A 27 -20.66 1.29 1.55
N ALA A 28 -19.39 1.36 1.15
CA ALA A 28 -18.77 0.35 0.29
C ALA A 28 -18.67 -1.01 1.01
N LEU A 29 -18.21 -1.02 2.27
CA LEU A 29 -18.17 -2.23 3.10
C LEU A 29 -19.56 -2.87 3.27
N LEU A 30 -20.60 -2.07 3.51
CA LEU A 30 -21.98 -2.57 3.61
C LEU A 30 -22.46 -3.19 2.29
N ALA A 31 -22.20 -2.54 1.15
CA ALA A 31 -22.61 -3.06 -0.15
C ALA A 31 -21.86 -4.36 -0.52
N VAL A 32 -20.57 -4.45 -0.18
CA VAL A 32 -19.80 -5.70 -0.33
C VAL A 32 -20.31 -6.78 0.61
N ALA A 33 -20.71 -6.46 1.84
CA ALA A 33 -21.33 -7.42 2.75
C ALA A 33 -22.64 -7.99 2.17
N ASP A 34 -23.50 -7.13 1.61
CA ASP A 34 -24.74 -7.56 0.97
C ASP A 34 -24.47 -8.42 -0.28
N LEU A 35 -23.42 -8.11 -1.04
CA LEU A 35 -22.97 -8.94 -2.16
C LEU A 35 -22.51 -10.34 -1.71
N VAL A 36 -21.69 -10.42 -0.65
CA VAL A 36 -21.22 -11.70 -0.09
C VAL A 36 -22.37 -12.54 0.46
N GLU A 37 -23.36 -11.90 1.09
CA GLU A 37 -24.60 -12.57 1.53
C GLU A 37 -25.40 -13.11 0.33
N GLY A 38 -25.48 -12.33 -0.76
CA GLY A 38 -26.12 -12.70 -2.02
C GLY A 38 -25.51 -13.93 -2.70
N MET A 39 -24.19 -14.12 -2.63
CA MET A 39 -23.49 -15.23 -3.29
C MET A 39 -24.00 -16.63 -2.89
N ARG A 40 -24.43 -16.81 -1.63
CA ARG A 40 -24.92 -18.13 -1.13
C ARG A 40 -26.43 -18.32 -1.22
N SER A 41 -27.18 -17.27 -1.57
CA SER A 41 -28.64 -17.32 -1.61
C SER A 41 -29.13 -18.29 -2.70
N ALA A 42 -29.88 -19.33 -2.32
CA ALA A 42 -30.35 -20.39 -3.21
C ALA A 42 -31.63 -20.04 -4.02
N THR A 43 -32.13 -18.81 -3.93
CA THR A 43 -33.41 -18.42 -4.53
C THR A 43 -33.24 -17.90 -5.96
N GLY A 44 -33.81 -18.64 -6.90
CA GLY A 44 -33.73 -18.54 -8.37
C GLY A 44 -34.19 -17.26 -9.08
N GLU A 45 -34.03 -16.07 -8.50
CA GLU A 45 -34.04 -14.79 -9.24
C GLU A 45 -32.79 -14.01 -8.83
N SER A 46 -31.73 -14.10 -9.64
CA SER A 46 -30.42 -13.57 -9.27
C SER A 46 -30.44 -12.04 -9.22
N ASP A 47 -30.64 -11.50 -8.03
CA ASP A 47 -30.31 -10.11 -7.68
C ASP A 47 -28.78 -9.88 -7.66
N LEU A 48 -27.97 -10.93 -7.87
CA LEU A 48 -26.50 -10.89 -7.83
C LEU A 48 -25.90 -9.84 -8.77
N PRO A 49 -26.29 -9.72 -10.06
CA PRO A 49 -25.77 -8.65 -10.92
C PRO A 49 -26.17 -7.24 -10.42
N ARG A 50 -27.31 -7.12 -9.75
CA ARG A 50 -27.76 -5.85 -9.14
C ARG A 50 -26.92 -5.52 -7.90
N LEU A 51 -26.58 -6.51 -7.09
CA LEU A 51 -25.70 -6.37 -5.92
C LEU A 51 -24.25 -6.07 -6.34
N GLU A 52 -23.75 -6.73 -7.39
CA GLU A 52 -22.43 -6.47 -7.98
C GLU A 52 -22.33 -5.02 -8.45
N GLU A 53 -23.28 -4.57 -9.26
CA GLU A 53 -23.29 -3.19 -9.77
C GLU A 53 -23.44 -2.18 -8.63
N ALA A 54 -24.28 -2.46 -7.62
CA ALA A 54 -24.41 -1.60 -6.45
C ALA A 54 -23.10 -1.51 -5.65
N ALA A 55 -22.43 -2.63 -5.41
CA ALA A 55 -21.17 -2.66 -4.67
C ALA A 55 -20.04 -1.98 -5.45
N ARG A 56 -19.93 -2.20 -6.75
CA ARG A 56 -19.01 -1.50 -7.66
C ARG A 56 -19.18 0.01 -7.60
N GLN A 57 -20.42 0.49 -7.67
CA GLN A 57 -20.71 1.92 -7.56
C GLN A 57 -20.28 2.49 -6.20
N LYS A 58 -20.53 1.79 -5.10
CA LYS A 58 -20.13 2.27 -3.76
C LYS A 58 -18.62 2.29 -3.56
N VAL A 59 -17.91 1.26 -4.02
CA VAL A 59 -16.44 1.20 -3.96
C VAL A 59 -15.83 2.35 -4.77
N GLU A 60 -16.32 2.58 -5.98
CA GLU A 60 -15.86 3.68 -6.83
C GLU A 60 -16.17 5.06 -6.23
N MET A 61 -17.33 5.23 -5.57
CA MET A 61 -17.63 6.46 -4.82
C MET A 61 -16.67 6.69 -3.66
N ALA A 62 -16.32 5.64 -2.90
CA ALA A 62 -15.36 5.72 -1.81
C ALA A 62 -13.96 6.10 -2.32
N ARG A 63 -13.55 5.52 -3.44
CA ARG A 63 -12.29 5.83 -4.14
C ARG A 63 -12.21 7.27 -4.60
N ARG A 64 -13.27 7.77 -5.26
CA ARG A 64 -13.36 9.18 -5.69
C ARG A 64 -13.32 10.13 -4.49
N ALA A 65 -14.02 9.80 -3.40
CA ALA A 65 -13.99 10.60 -2.19
C ALA A 65 -12.59 10.64 -1.57
N HIS A 66 -11.86 9.52 -1.58
CA HIS A 66 -10.47 9.46 -1.13
C HIS A 66 -9.54 10.30 -2.02
N ALA A 67 -9.67 10.17 -3.35
CA ALA A 67 -8.88 10.94 -4.31
C ALA A 67 -9.13 12.45 -4.23
N ALA A 68 -10.35 12.86 -3.85
CA ALA A 68 -10.73 14.25 -3.66
C ALA A 68 -10.18 14.88 -2.35
N MET A 69 -9.72 14.08 -1.38
CA MET A 69 -9.11 14.64 -0.17
C MET A 69 -7.84 15.40 -0.52
N ALA A 70 -7.73 16.66 -0.05
CA ALA A 70 -6.52 17.45 -0.20
C ALA A 70 -5.33 16.70 0.44
N LYS A 71 -4.40 16.22 -0.39
CA LYS A 71 -3.18 15.49 0.04
C LYS A 71 -2.45 16.29 1.11
N ARG A 72 -2.54 15.85 2.37
CA ARG A 72 -1.80 16.46 3.46
C ARG A 72 -0.30 16.21 3.23
N PRO A 73 0.55 17.24 3.23
CA PRO A 73 1.98 17.02 3.37
C PRO A 73 2.16 16.47 4.78
N THR A 74 2.57 15.20 4.88
CA THR A 74 2.95 14.53 6.15
C THR A 74 1.83 14.48 7.20
N GLY A 75 0.87 13.55 7.04
CA GLY A 75 -0.02 13.06 8.12
C GLY A 75 0.32 11.60 8.45
N PRO A 76 -0.03 11.08 9.65
CA PRO A 76 0.51 9.81 10.18
C PRO A 76 0.30 8.65 9.20
N ALA A 77 1.40 8.20 8.58
CA ALA A 77 1.42 7.31 7.41
C ALA A 77 0.55 6.06 7.59
N ARG A 78 0.53 5.49 8.81
CA ARG A 78 -0.15 4.22 9.09
C ARG A 78 -1.67 4.24 8.84
N ARG A 79 -2.39 5.28 9.27
CA ARG A 79 -3.86 5.33 9.11
C ARG A 79 -4.28 5.63 7.68
N ALA A 80 -3.54 6.52 7.01
CA ALA A 80 -3.78 6.81 5.60
C ALA A 80 -3.47 5.59 4.73
N ARG A 81 -2.40 4.84 5.06
CA ARG A 81 -2.04 3.57 4.43
C ARG A 81 -3.11 2.52 4.61
N ALA A 82 -3.52 2.25 5.85
CA ALA A 82 -4.57 1.27 6.13
C ALA A 82 -5.90 1.62 5.41
N PHE A 83 -6.21 2.91 5.22
CA PHE A 83 -7.37 3.32 4.45
C PHE A 83 -7.23 3.02 2.94
N ALA A 84 -6.05 3.29 2.36
CA ALA A 84 -5.79 2.96 0.96
C ALA A 84 -5.80 1.44 0.72
N GLU A 85 -5.17 0.67 1.60
CA GLU A 85 -5.20 -0.80 1.56
C GLU A 85 -6.64 -1.31 1.69
N LEU A 86 -7.44 -0.75 2.60
CA LEU A 86 -8.87 -1.10 2.73
C LEU A 86 -9.65 -0.91 1.42
N LEU A 87 -9.40 0.17 0.68
CA LEU A 87 -10.08 0.40 -0.61
C LEU A 87 -9.64 -0.60 -1.69
N ILE A 88 -8.36 -0.98 -1.71
CA ILE A 88 -7.83 -1.96 -2.66
C ILE A 88 -8.40 -3.36 -2.37
N GLU A 89 -8.46 -3.75 -1.10
CA GLU A 89 -9.01 -5.06 -0.73
C GLU A 89 -10.53 -5.14 -1.03
N LEU A 90 -11.28 -4.03 -0.95
CA LEU A 90 -12.68 -3.98 -1.38
C LEU A 90 -12.83 -4.23 -2.88
N GLU A 91 -12.00 -3.60 -3.71
CA GLU A 91 -11.98 -3.79 -5.17
C GLU A 91 -11.62 -5.23 -5.53
N ARG A 92 -10.64 -5.82 -4.82
CA ARG A 92 -10.26 -7.22 -5.02
C ARG A 92 -11.36 -8.21 -4.63
N VAL A 93 -12.12 -7.93 -3.57
CA VAL A 93 -13.28 -8.75 -3.22
C VAL A 93 -14.30 -8.73 -4.36
N LEU A 94 -14.56 -7.56 -4.98
CA LEU A 94 -15.45 -7.47 -6.14
C LEU A 94 -14.93 -8.29 -7.32
N GLU A 95 -13.66 -8.13 -7.70
CA GLU A 95 -13.06 -8.84 -8.83
C GLU A 95 -13.14 -10.38 -8.66
N ILE A 96 -12.90 -10.88 -7.45
CA ILE A 96 -12.95 -12.32 -7.15
C ILE A 96 -14.37 -12.86 -7.20
N ILE A 97 -15.37 -12.05 -6.80
CA ILE A 97 -16.78 -12.45 -6.86
C ILE A 97 -17.30 -12.39 -8.30
N GLU A 98 -16.92 -11.36 -9.07
CA GLU A 98 -17.31 -11.19 -10.48
C GLU A 98 -16.70 -12.27 -11.39
N ARG A 99 -15.49 -12.75 -11.06
CA ARG A 99 -14.79 -13.80 -11.81
C ARG A 99 -14.43 -14.96 -10.88
N PRO A 100 -15.40 -15.78 -10.46
CA PRO A 100 -15.14 -16.86 -9.50
C PRO A 100 -14.15 -17.89 -10.07
N PHE A 101 -13.51 -18.65 -9.19
CA PHE A 101 -12.51 -19.66 -9.61
C PHE A 101 -13.12 -20.83 -10.42
N THR A 102 -14.44 -20.97 -10.43
CA THR A 102 -15.18 -22.13 -10.97
C THR A 102 -15.92 -21.88 -12.29
N GLU A 103 -15.75 -20.74 -12.96
CA GLU A 103 -16.60 -20.27 -14.09
C GLU A 103 -16.87 -21.25 -15.25
N GLN A 104 -16.13 -22.36 -15.36
CA GLN A 104 -16.20 -23.28 -16.51
C GLN A 104 -16.77 -24.67 -16.18
N ARG A 105 -17.30 -24.91 -14.97
CA ARG A 105 -17.63 -26.27 -14.51
C ARG A 105 -19.07 -26.43 -13.98
N PRO A 106 -19.64 -27.65 -14.05
CA PRO A 106 -20.92 -27.96 -13.43
C PRO A 106 -20.89 -27.67 -11.93
N VAL A 107 -21.86 -26.88 -11.44
CA VAL A 107 -21.90 -26.48 -10.04
C VAL A 107 -22.38 -27.65 -9.17
N VAL A 108 -21.45 -28.28 -8.46
CA VAL A 108 -21.75 -29.20 -7.36
C VAL A 108 -21.73 -28.40 -6.06
N ARG A 109 -22.88 -28.24 -5.41
CA ARG A 109 -22.93 -27.58 -4.08
C ARG A 109 -22.81 -28.64 -2.97
N PRO A 110 -21.81 -28.51 -2.06
CA PRO A 110 -21.72 -29.38 -0.89
C PRO A 110 -22.89 -29.25 0.08
N GLY A 111 -23.46 -28.05 0.22
CA GLY A 111 -24.59 -27.77 1.13
C GLY A 111 -24.20 -27.77 2.63
N LEU A 112 -22.96 -27.40 2.96
CA LEU A 112 -22.44 -27.40 4.32
C LEU A 112 -22.96 -26.20 5.13
N ALA A 113 -23.54 -26.48 6.31
CA ALA A 113 -24.01 -25.47 7.26
C ALA A 113 -22.84 -24.61 7.79
N GLU A 114 -21.64 -25.17 7.90
CA GLU A 114 -20.42 -24.45 8.28
C GLU A 114 -20.03 -23.40 7.22
N GLY A 115 -20.34 -23.65 5.95
CA GLY A 115 -20.14 -22.65 4.92
C GLY A 115 -21.11 -21.47 5.06
N ASP A 116 -22.35 -21.72 5.50
CA ASP A 116 -23.32 -20.66 5.78
C ASP A 116 -22.90 -19.86 7.03
N ARG A 117 -22.36 -20.55 8.05
CA ARG A 117 -21.75 -19.90 9.22
C ARG A 117 -20.56 -19.03 8.84
N LEU A 118 -19.68 -19.51 7.95
CA LEU A 118 -18.53 -18.72 7.47
C LEU A 118 -19.00 -17.47 6.71
N VAL A 119 -20.00 -17.57 5.84
CA VAL A 119 -20.61 -16.40 5.19
C VAL A 119 -21.13 -15.41 6.23
N ALA A 120 -21.90 -15.88 7.22
CA ALA A 120 -22.44 -15.03 8.27
C ALA A 120 -21.34 -14.29 9.06
N SER A 121 -20.25 -14.99 9.42
CA SER A 121 -19.09 -14.36 10.09
C SER A 121 -18.38 -13.33 9.22
N VAL A 122 -18.22 -13.60 7.91
CA VAL A 122 -17.63 -12.65 6.96
C VAL A 122 -18.51 -11.41 6.80
N VAL A 123 -19.82 -11.59 6.62
CA VAL A 123 -20.79 -10.50 6.50
C VAL A 123 -20.83 -9.66 7.77
N ALA A 124 -20.86 -10.30 8.94
CA ALA A 124 -20.81 -9.61 10.23
C ALA A 124 -19.54 -8.77 10.37
N ALA A 125 -18.37 -9.34 10.02
CA ALA A 125 -17.11 -8.61 10.09
C ALA A 125 -17.04 -7.42 9.13
N LEU A 126 -17.55 -7.54 7.91
CA LEU A 126 -17.63 -6.42 6.95
C LEU A 126 -18.56 -5.32 7.46
N ARG A 127 -19.72 -5.68 8.03
CA ARG A 127 -20.67 -4.73 8.63
C ARG A 127 -20.06 -4.03 9.86
N SER A 128 -19.45 -4.76 10.78
CA SER A 128 -18.76 -4.15 11.94
C SER A 128 -17.52 -3.33 11.53
N SER A 129 -16.87 -3.68 10.43
CA SER A 129 -15.80 -2.84 9.84
C SER A 129 -16.36 -1.51 9.30
N ALA A 130 -17.59 -1.48 8.80
CA ALA A 130 -18.27 -0.24 8.45
C ALA A 130 -18.64 0.59 9.70
N ASP A 131 -19.09 -0.09 10.76
CA ASP A 131 -19.43 0.54 12.03
C ASP A 131 -18.21 1.21 12.67
N VAL A 132 -17.07 0.51 12.80
CA VAL A 132 -15.85 1.06 13.42
C VAL A 132 -15.34 2.31 12.71
N LEU A 133 -15.49 2.40 11.38
CA LEU A 133 -15.12 3.59 10.60
C LEU A 133 -16.00 4.81 10.91
N THR A 134 -17.23 4.56 11.37
CA THR A 134 -18.23 5.59 11.71
C THR A 134 -18.41 5.79 13.22
N GLY A 135 -17.56 5.16 14.04
CA GLY A 135 -17.53 5.32 15.50
C GLY A 135 -18.28 4.23 16.29
N GLY A 136 -18.69 3.15 15.63
CA GLY A 136 -19.27 1.96 16.26
C GLY A 136 -18.22 0.96 16.79
N PRO A 137 -18.65 -0.25 17.20
CA PRO A 137 -17.78 -1.27 17.79
C PRO A 137 -16.78 -1.86 16.79
N GLU A 138 -15.68 -2.42 17.31
CA GLU A 138 -14.68 -3.13 16.50
C GLU A 138 -15.21 -4.48 15.98
N PRO A 139 -14.81 -4.90 14.76
CA PRO A 139 -15.16 -6.22 14.23
C PRO A 139 -14.48 -7.35 15.02
N ASP A 140 -15.22 -8.43 15.28
CA ASP A 140 -14.67 -9.67 15.84
C ASP A 140 -13.99 -10.49 14.72
N LEU A 141 -12.68 -10.28 14.56
CA LEU A 141 -11.89 -10.99 13.55
C LEU A 141 -11.62 -12.46 13.95
N HIS A 142 -11.70 -12.79 15.25
CA HIS A 142 -11.49 -14.15 15.74
C HIS A 142 -12.65 -15.06 15.34
N ALA A 143 -13.88 -14.54 15.34
CA ALA A 143 -15.05 -15.27 14.85
C ALA A 143 -14.91 -15.75 13.40
N ILE A 144 -14.23 -14.97 12.53
CA ILE A 144 -13.96 -15.40 11.14
C ILE A 144 -12.97 -16.57 11.13
N GLU A 145 -11.91 -16.49 11.93
CA GLU A 145 -10.88 -17.52 11.99
C GLU A 145 -11.45 -18.86 12.47
N VAL A 146 -12.23 -18.84 13.56
CA VAL A 146 -12.96 -20.01 14.07
C VAL A 146 -13.89 -20.59 13.01
N ALA A 147 -14.72 -19.76 12.36
CA ALA A 147 -15.65 -20.23 11.33
C ALA A 147 -14.92 -20.85 10.12
N ARG A 148 -13.74 -20.35 9.75
CA ARG A 148 -12.92 -20.95 8.68
C ARG A 148 -12.38 -22.32 9.08
N GLU A 149 -11.94 -22.49 10.32
CA GLU A 149 -11.45 -23.77 10.83
C GLU A 149 -12.57 -24.82 10.85
N GLU A 150 -13.75 -24.46 11.35
CA GLU A 150 -14.94 -25.33 11.34
C GLU A 150 -15.35 -25.69 9.91
N HIS A 151 -15.42 -24.70 9.01
CA HIS A 151 -15.75 -24.94 7.60
C HIS A 151 -14.75 -25.86 6.90
N ARG A 152 -13.46 -25.71 7.18
CA ARG A 152 -12.42 -26.61 6.64
C ARG A 152 -12.62 -28.04 7.15
N ALA A 153 -12.81 -28.24 8.46
CA ALA A 153 -13.04 -29.56 9.02
C ALA A 153 -14.30 -30.23 8.43
N ALA A 154 -15.36 -29.46 8.18
CA ALA A 154 -16.55 -29.95 7.52
C ALA A 154 -16.31 -30.35 6.05
N ARG A 155 -15.50 -29.59 5.30
CA ARG A 155 -15.11 -29.95 3.92
C ARG A 155 -14.35 -31.28 3.88
N ASP A 156 -13.42 -31.49 4.81
CA ASP A 156 -12.67 -32.74 4.95
C ASP A 156 -13.59 -33.94 5.19
N HIS A 157 -14.51 -33.80 6.15
CA HIS A 157 -15.49 -34.84 6.47
C HIS A 157 -16.41 -35.13 5.28
N TRP A 158 -16.91 -34.08 4.64
CA TRP A 158 -17.76 -34.20 3.46
C TRP A 158 -17.05 -34.94 2.32
N ALA A 159 -15.82 -34.55 1.98
CA ALA A 159 -15.05 -35.21 0.92
C ALA A 159 -14.84 -36.70 1.23
N ALA A 160 -14.47 -37.02 2.48
CA ALA A 160 -14.30 -38.39 2.94
C ALA A 160 -15.60 -39.21 2.81
N GLU A 161 -16.74 -38.64 3.18
CA GLU A 161 -18.05 -39.28 3.09
C GLU A 161 -18.49 -39.50 1.65
N GLN A 162 -18.34 -38.50 0.78
CA GLN A 162 -18.73 -38.61 -0.62
C GLN A 162 -17.86 -39.63 -1.37
N LEU A 163 -16.56 -39.68 -1.10
CA LEU A 163 -15.67 -40.69 -1.65
C LEU A 163 -16.06 -42.09 -1.15
N ARG A 164 -16.34 -42.26 0.15
CA ARG A 164 -16.82 -43.55 0.70
C ARG A 164 -18.16 -43.99 0.10
N ALA A 165 -19.03 -43.04 -0.24
CA ALA A 165 -20.30 -43.29 -0.90
C ALA A 165 -20.18 -43.63 -2.40
N GLY A 166 -18.95 -43.68 -2.95
CA GLY A 166 -18.71 -44.02 -4.35
C GLY A 166 -19.01 -42.88 -5.33
N ARG A 167 -19.10 -41.63 -4.85
CA ARG A 167 -19.26 -40.48 -5.74
C ARG A 167 -18.03 -40.30 -6.62
N PRO A 168 -18.19 -39.99 -7.93
CA PRO A 168 -17.04 -39.75 -8.81
C PRO A 168 -16.12 -38.66 -8.24
N VAL A 169 -14.81 -38.91 -8.25
CA VAL A 169 -13.79 -38.03 -7.67
C VAL A 169 -13.83 -36.63 -8.29
N GLU A 170 -14.19 -36.52 -9.58
CA GLU A 170 -14.33 -35.25 -10.28
C GLU A 170 -15.44 -34.40 -9.66
N GLN A 171 -16.56 -34.99 -9.26
CA GLN A 171 -17.66 -34.27 -8.60
C GLN A 171 -17.33 -33.90 -7.15
N VAL A 172 -16.51 -34.71 -6.48
CA VAL A 172 -16.03 -34.38 -5.13
C VAL A 172 -15.09 -33.18 -5.21
N LEU A 173 -14.17 -33.17 -6.17
CA LEU A 173 -13.29 -32.02 -6.41
C LEU A 173 -14.09 -30.78 -6.80
N ASP A 174 -15.06 -30.90 -7.72
CA ASP A 174 -15.90 -29.75 -8.12
C ASP A 174 -16.70 -29.18 -6.94
N GLY A 175 -17.11 -30.02 -5.99
CA GLY A 175 -17.75 -29.56 -4.75
C GLY A 175 -16.78 -28.90 -3.77
N LEU A 176 -15.52 -29.35 -3.70
CA LEU A 176 -14.49 -28.67 -2.94
C LEU A 176 -14.20 -27.29 -3.56
N ASP A 177 -13.98 -27.23 -4.88
CA ASP A 177 -13.68 -26.01 -5.63
C ASP A 177 -14.79 -24.94 -5.49
N PHE A 178 -16.05 -25.36 -5.28
CA PHE A 178 -17.20 -24.45 -5.15
C PHE A 178 -17.04 -23.43 -4.01
N ASP A 179 -16.44 -23.83 -2.89
CA ASP A 179 -16.29 -22.97 -1.70
C ASP A 179 -14.97 -22.17 -1.68
N ASP A 180 -14.14 -22.26 -2.72
CA ASP A 180 -12.83 -21.61 -2.77
C ASP A 180 -12.96 -20.08 -2.84
N THR A 181 -13.91 -19.57 -3.64
CA THR A 181 -14.21 -18.12 -3.68
C THR A 181 -14.57 -17.59 -2.30
N LEU A 182 -15.41 -18.31 -1.54
CA LEU A 182 -15.79 -17.95 -0.17
C LEU A 182 -14.56 -17.94 0.76
N ARG A 183 -13.68 -18.94 0.63
CA ARG A 183 -12.47 -19.03 1.44
C ARG A 183 -11.56 -17.83 1.20
N VAL A 184 -11.32 -17.46 -0.05
CA VAL A 184 -10.51 -16.29 -0.41
C VAL A 184 -11.15 -14.98 0.08
N VAL A 185 -12.44 -14.78 -0.18
CA VAL A 185 -13.18 -13.60 0.30
C VAL A 185 -13.12 -13.51 1.83
N SER A 186 -13.20 -14.64 2.53
CA SER A 186 -13.09 -14.62 3.98
C SER A 186 -11.75 -14.04 4.42
N TYR A 187 -10.61 -14.43 3.81
CA TYR A 187 -9.28 -13.90 4.13
C TYR A 187 -9.17 -12.40 3.90
N LEU A 188 -9.72 -11.92 2.79
CA LEU A 188 -9.77 -10.49 2.47
C LEU A 188 -10.62 -9.73 3.49
N ALA A 189 -11.74 -10.29 3.95
CA ALA A 189 -12.57 -9.68 4.99
C ALA A 189 -11.83 -9.54 6.33
N PHE A 190 -10.96 -10.48 6.69
CA PHE A 190 -10.11 -10.36 7.88
C PHE A 190 -9.07 -9.25 7.73
N ALA A 191 -8.41 -9.16 6.57
CA ALA A 191 -7.48 -8.06 6.27
C ALA A 191 -8.18 -6.69 6.28
N LEU A 192 -9.36 -6.61 5.67
CA LEU A 192 -10.23 -5.43 5.67
C LEU A 192 -10.56 -4.96 7.10
N GLY A 193 -10.95 -5.88 7.98
CA GLY A 193 -11.29 -5.55 9.35
C GLY A 193 -10.09 -5.06 10.18
N GLY A 194 -8.91 -5.67 10.02
CA GLY A 194 -7.67 -5.18 10.65
C GLY A 194 -7.28 -3.77 10.17
N ASN A 195 -7.48 -3.49 8.88
CA ASN A 195 -7.27 -2.16 8.31
C ASN A 195 -8.31 -1.16 8.83
N ALA A 196 -9.59 -1.53 8.94
CA ALA A 196 -10.64 -0.67 9.47
C ALA A 196 -10.38 -0.25 10.94
N ILE A 197 -9.93 -1.18 11.79
CA ILE A 197 -9.49 -0.91 13.17
C ILE A 197 -8.33 0.09 13.19
N THR A 198 -7.34 -0.12 12.31
CA THR A 198 -6.17 0.77 12.20
C THR A 198 -6.57 2.19 11.75
N VAL A 199 -7.52 2.31 10.81
CA VAL A 199 -8.06 3.58 10.33
C VAL A 199 -8.81 4.32 11.44
N ALA A 200 -9.69 3.61 12.16
CA ALA A 200 -10.44 4.15 13.30
C ALA A 200 -9.51 4.63 14.42
N GLY A 201 -8.31 4.05 14.51
CA GLY A 201 -7.27 4.51 15.40
C GLY A 201 -7.36 3.92 16.80
N ALA A 202 -7.92 2.72 16.91
CA ALA A 202 -7.87 1.90 18.10
C ALA A 202 -6.44 1.82 18.65
N ARG A 203 -6.30 1.95 19.97
CA ARG A 203 -4.98 1.88 20.60
C ARG A 203 -4.56 0.40 20.67
N PRO A 204 -3.36 0.04 20.18
CA PRO A 204 -2.82 -1.29 20.47
C PRO A 204 -2.68 -1.46 21.98
N ASP A 205 -2.87 -2.69 22.46
CA ASP A 205 -2.85 -3.00 23.87
C ASP A 205 -1.49 -2.62 24.50
N VAL A 206 -1.52 -1.97 25.67
CA VAL A 206 -0.41 -1.14 26.18
C VAL A 206 0.83 -1.97 26.54
N GLY A 207 0.67 -3.28 26.76
CA GLY A 207 1.75 -4.20 27.13
C GLY A 207 2.83 -4.44 26.06
N ASP A 208 2.50 -4.26 24.78
CA ASP A 208 3.38 -4.62 23.66
C ASP A 208 4.23 -3.44 23.14
N THR A 209 3.97 -2.23 23.64
CA THR A 209 4.48 -0.97 23.09
C THR A 209 6.00 -0.81 23.24
N ALA A 210 6.57 -1.20 24.39
CA ALA A 210 8.00 -1.01 24.65
C ALA A 210 8.88 -2.01 23.85
N VAL A 211 8.43 -3.26 23.74
CA VAL A 211 9.10 -4.30 22.96
C VAL A 211 8.97 -4.01 21.47
N HIS A 212 7.82 -3.53 21.00
CA HIS A 212 7.66 -3.08 19.63
C HIS A 212 8.49 -1.84 19.31
N VAL A 213 8.51 -0.80 20.16
CA VAL A 213 9.35 0.38 19.93
C VAL A 213 10.83 0.02 19.89
N LEU A 214 11.30 -0.85 20.79
CA LEU A 214 12.71 -1.28 20.80
C LEU A 214 13.05 -2.17 19.60
N ARG A 215 12.12 -3.04 19.17
CA ARG A 215 12.28 -3.89 17.99
C ARG A 215 12.22 -3.07 16.69
N THR A 216 11.32 -2.08 16.61
CA THR A 216 11.21 -1.11 15.50
C THR A 216 12.47 -0.25 15.40
N ILE A 217 12.99 0.27 16.51
CA ILE A 217 14.26 1.01 16.53
C ILE A 217 15.41 0.10 16.07
N ARG A 218 15.47 -1.15 16.55
CA ARG A 218 16.51 -2.11 16.15
C ARG A 218 16.40 -2.53 14.68
N THR A 219 15.19 -2.68 14.13
CA THR A 219 14.97 -2.97 12.71
C THR A 219 15.29 -1.78 11.81
N HIS A 220 15.12 -0.53 12.29
CA HIS A 220 15.58 0.67 11.56
C HIS A 220 17.10 0.90 11.69
N LEU A 221 17.76 0.30 12.68
CA LEU A 221 19.22 0.35 12.86
C LEU A 221 19.96 -0.76 12.09
N GLU A 222 19.29 -1.86 11.72
CA GLU A 222 19.85 -2.93 10.88
C GLU A 222 19.64 -2.63 9.37
N SER A 223 20.56 -1.87 8.75
CA SER A 223 20.94 -1.80 7.30
C SER A 223 19.88 -1.99 6.17
N PRO A 224 19.96 -1.23 5.05
CA PRO A 224 19.99 0.22 4.94
C PRO A 224 18.55 0.76 5.05
N SER A 225 18.22 1.44 6.15
CA SER A 225 16.92 2.10 6.29
C SER A 225 16.92 3.39 5.48
N THR A 226 15.95 3.56 4.59
CA THR A 226 15.79 4.79 3.80
C THR A 226 15.46 5.99 4.71
N VAL A 227 14.82 5.75 5.86
CA VAL A 227 14.56 6.74 6.92
C VAL A 227 15.85 7.20 7.60
N LEU A 228 16.77 6.28 7.93
CA LEU A 228 18.07 6.63 8.51
C LEU A 228 18.89 7.46 7.51
N GLN A 229 18.93 7.02 6.27
CA GLN A 229 19.63 7.73 5.20
C GLN A 229 18.99 9.09 4.91
N GLY A 230 17.65 9.20 4.94
CA GLY A 230 16.93 10.47 4.81
C GLY A 230 17.19 11.44 5.97
N SER A 231 17.22 10.93 7.20
CA SER A 231 17.56 11.71 8.38
C SER A 231 19.02 12.17 8.36
N LEU A 232 19.94 11.30 7.95
CA LEU A 232 21.36 11.61 7.83
C LEU A 232 21.59 12.64 6.71
N ARG A 233 20.86 12.56 5.60
CA ARG A 233 20.87 13.58 4.54
C ARG A 233 20.47 14.95 5.06
N VAL A 234 19.36 15.02 5.80
CA VAL A 234 18.91 16.30 6.38
C VAL A 234 19.94 16.82 7.37
N ALA A 235 20.49 15.96 8.22
CA ALA A 235 21.52 16.33 9.19
C ALA A 235 22.81 16.84 8.53
N ILE A 236 23.36 16.11 7.55
CA ILE A 236 24.57 16.50 6.81
C ILE A 236 24.32 17.78 6.01
N GLY A 237 23.18 17.87 5.31
CA GLY A 237 22.84 19.04 4.52
C GLY A 237 22.69 20.31 5.36
N LEU A 238 22.04 20.21 6.53
CA LEU A 238 21.95 21.32 7.48
C LEU A 238 23.31 21.65 8.09
N ALA A 239 24.10 20.64 8.48
CA ALA A 239 25.43 20.86 9.03
C ALA A 239 26.34 21.60 8.04
N LEU A 240 26.30 21.22 6.76
CA LEU A 240 27.05 21.88 5.69
C LEU A 240 26.54 23.30 5.43
N ALA A 241 25.22 23.50 5.42
CA ALA A 241 24.61 24.83 5.30
C ALA A 241 25.02 25.77 6.44
N VAL A 242 25.00 25.30 7.69
CA VAL A 242 25.45 26.06 8.86
C VAL A 242 26.95 26.34 8.80
N TRP A 243 27.76 25.35 8.39
CA TRP A 243 29.20 25.52 8.26
C TRP A 243 29.55 26.58 7.21
N ILE A 244 28.99 26.49 6.00
CA ILE A 244 29.20 27.49 4.94
C ILE A 244 28.73 28.87 5.39
N ALA A 245 27.52 28.96 5.97
CA ALA A 245 26.98 30.23 6.44
C ALA A 245 27.90 30.94 7.45
N ARG A 246 28.48 30.19 8.40
CA ARG A 246 29.42 30.72 9.40
C ARG A 246 30.79 31.07 8.84
N THR A 247 31.30 30.32 7.87
CA THR A 247 32.67 30.49 7.37
C THR A 247 32.79 31.70 6.46
N PHE A 248 31.76 31.98 5.65
CA PHE A 248 31.75 33.10 4.70
C PHE A 248 31.14 34.40 5.27
N GLY A 249 30.65 34.38 6.51
CA GLY A 249 30.20 35.59 7.20
C GLY A 249 28.93 36.23 6.61
N PHE A 250 28.02 35.43 6.04
CA PHE A 250 26.78 35.94 5.46
C PHE A 250 25.95 36.67 6.52
N SER A 251 25.57 37.91 6.21
CA SER A 251 24.84 38.82 7.11
C SER A 251 23.50 38.26 7.60
N HIS A 252 22.92 37.30 6.87
CA HIS A 252 21.65 36.65 7.21
C HIS A 252 21.70 35.12 7.09
N SER A 253 22.70 34.52 7.74
CA SER A 253 22.97 33.06 7.78
C SER A 253 21.74 32.15 7.99
N PHE A 254 20.68 32.63 8.65
CA PHE A 254 19.45 31.85 8.86
C PHE A 254 18.68 31.54 7.57
N TRP A 255 18.80 32.39 6.55
CA TRP A 255 18.10 32.19 5.27
C TRP A 255 18.66 31.04 4.47
N ILE A 256 19.97 30.85 4.51
CA ILE A 256 20.65 29.71 3.87
C ILE A 256 20.13 28.41 4.50
N VAL A 257 20.02 28.35 5.84
CA VAL A 257 19.49 27.18 6.55
C VAL A 257 18.01 26.96 6.20
N LEU A 258 17.19 28.01 6.20
CA LEU A 258 15.77 27.91 5.83
C LEU A 258 15.59 27.45 4.39
N GLY A 259 16.37 27.99 3.45
CA GLY A 259 16.39 27.59 2.04
C GLY A 259 16.83 26.14 1.86
N THR A 260 17.86 25.71 2.62
CA THR A 260 18.35 24.33 2.61
C THR A 260 17.29 23.38 3.17
N ILE A 261 16.64 23.70 4.30
CA ILE A 261 15.52 22.91 4.83
C ILE A 261 14.37 22.86 3.82
N GLN A 262 14.03 23.98 3.16
CA GLN A 262 12.96 24.03 2.17
C GLN A 262 13.22 23.07 1.01
N VAL A 263 14.46 23.06 0.50
CA VAL A 263 14.85 22.22 -0.64
C VAL A 263 15.10 20.77 -0.23
N LEU A 264 15.60 20.50 0.99
CA LEU A 264 15.77 19.14 1.52
C LEU A 264 14.45 18.47 1.92
N ARG A 265 13.50 19.25 2.46
CA ARG A 265 12.18 18.77 2.90
C ARG A 265 11.27 18.46 1.72
N SER A 266 11.36 19.22 0.65
CA SER A 266 10.91 18.70 -0.63
C SER A 266 11.87 17.58 -1.00
N ASN A 267 11.42 16.34 -1.14
CA ASN A 267 12.27 15.24 -1.59
C ASN A 267 12.59 15.41 -3.09
N ALA A 268 13.09 16.58 -3.46
CA ALA A 268 13.15 17.13 -4.79
C ALA A 268 14.38 16.56 -5.51
N MET A 269 14.48 15.24 -5.57
CA MET A 269 15.38 14.55 -6.49
C MET A 269 15.01 14.79 -7.97
N GLY A 270 14.01 15.64 -8.26
CA GLY A 270 13.76 16.26 -9.57
C GLY A 270 14.45 17.63 -9.78
N THR A 271 15.55 17.93 -9.08
CA THR A 271 16.14 19.28 -9.02
C THR A 271 17.03 19.64 -10.20
N GLY A 272 16.39 19.95 -11.32
CA GLY A 272 16.82 21.05 -12.19
C GLY A 272 15.68 22.04 -12.32
N ARG A 273 14.54 21.57 -12.83
CA ARG A 273 13.37 22.41 -13.13
C ARG A 273 12.71 23.00 -11.89
N THR A 274 12.58 22.26 -10.79
CA THR A 274 11.95 22.79 -9.57
C THR A 274 12.80 23.84 -8.89
N VAL A 275 14.13 23.64 -8.80
CA VAL A 275 15.05 24.69 -8.31
C VAL A 275 15.02 25.89 -9.26
N LEU A 276 15.03 25.67 -10.58
CA LEU A 276 14.93 26.77 -11.55
C LEU A 276 13.62 27.56 -11.40
N LEU A 277 12.48 26.88 -11.20
CA LEU A 277 11.19 27.49 -10.93
C LEU A 277 11.17 28.22 -9.57
N ALA A 278 11.85 27.69 -8.54
CA ALA A 278 11.97 28.35 -7.25
C ALA A 278 12.81 29.62 -7.34
N VAL A 279 13.94 29.57 -8.04
CA VAL A 279 14.82 30.70 -8.30
C VAL A 279 14.11 31.74 -9.15
N ALA A 280 13.44 31.34 -10.24
CA ALA A 280 12.65 32.23 -11.08
C ALA A 280 11.50 32.88 -10.31
N GLY A 281 10.78 32.11 -9.48
CA GLY A 281 9.72 32.61 -8.62
C GLY A 281 10.24 33.64 -7.61
N ASN A 282 11.34 33.35 -6.91
CA ASN A 282 11.96 34.31 -6.00
C ASN A 282 12.46 35.56 -6.75
N ALA A 283 13.06 35.42 -7.93
CA ALA A 283 13.50 36.56 -8.74
C ALA A 283 12.32 37.47 -9.13
N ILE A 284 11.20 36.90 -9.58
CA ILE A 284 9.96 37.65 -9.86
C ILE A 284 9.47 38.36 -8.59
N GLY A 285 9.46 37.65 -7.46
CA GLY A 285 9.02 38.20 -6.18
C GLY A 285 9.92 39.33 -5.67
N VAL A 286 11.24 39.25 -5.89
CA VAL A 286 12.20 40.30 -5.57
C VAL A 286 12.03 41.52 -6.46
N VAL A 287 11.81 41.33 -7.76
CA VAL A 287 11.54 42.45 -8.67
C VAL A 287 10.26 43.17 -8.25
N ILE A 288 9.15 42.45 -8.09
CA ILE A 288 7.86 43.04 -7.76
C ILE A 288 7.87 43.64 -6.35
N GLY A 289 8.30 42.87 -5.35
CA GLY A 289 8.33 43.30 -3.95
C GLY A 289 9.36 44.41 -3.72
N GLY A 290 10.50 44.36 -4.42
CA GLY A 290 11.54 45.37 -4.37
C GLY A 290 11.10 46.69 -5.01
N LEU A 291 10.43 46.65 -6.18
CA LEU A 291 9.79 47.83 -6.77
C LEU A 291 8.77 48.43 -5.80
N PHE A 292 7.89 47.60 -5.24
CA PHE A 292 6.91 48.05 -4.25
C PHE A 292 7.58 48.69 -3.03
N ALA A 293 8.63 48.07 -2.48
CA ALA A 293 9.38 48.61 -1.36
C ALA A 293 10.12 49.91 -1.69
N ALA A 294 10.63 50.08 -2.91
CA ALA A 294 11.28 51.32 -3.34
C ALA A 294 10.28 52.50 -3.38
N PHE A 295 9.05 52.27 -3.82
CA PHE A 295 8.01 53.31 -3.89
C PHE A 295 7.28 53.54 -2.57
N ALA A 296 6.92 52.47 -1.87
CA ALA A 296 6.05 52.52 -0.69
C ALA A 296 6.80 52.37 0.65
N GLY A 297 8.11 52.06 0.64
CA GLY A 297 8.91 51.83 1.85
C GLY A 297 8.98 53.03 2.79
N ASN A 298 8.87 54.24 2.26
CA ASN A 298 8.82 55.48 3.05
C ASN A 298 7.41 55.84 3.54
N HIS A 299 6.40 55.04 3.20
CA HIS A 299 4.99 55.29 3.54
C HIS A 299 4.43 54.14 4.37
N PRO A 300 4.55 54.20 5.72
CA PRO A 300 4.13 53.11 6.61
C PRO A 300 2.67 52.68 6.41
N ALA A 301 1.78 53.62 6.10
CA ALA A 301 0.37 53.33 5.83
C ALA A 301 0.15 52.42 4.60
N LEU A 302 0.93 52.60 3.53
CA LEU A 302 0.86 51.74 2.33
C LEU A 302 1.40 50.34 2.61
N MET A 303 2.48 50.23 3.40
CA MET A 303 3.03 48.95 3.84
C MET A 303 2.04 48.18 4.71
N TRP A 304 1.39 48.85 5.67
CA TRP A 304 0.35 48.25 6.51
C TRP A 304 -0.89 47.82 5.72
N ALA A 305 -1.27 48.55 4.67
CA ALA A 305 -2.37 48.17 3.78
C ALA A 305 -2.01 46.98 2.87
N ALA A 306 -0.76 46.92 2.39
CA ALA A 306 -0.28 45.84 1.52
C ALA A 306 -0.03 44.54 2.28
N PHE A 307 0.32 44.59 3.56
CA PHE A 307 0.61 43.42 4.38
C PHE A 307 -0.49 42.33 4.37
N PRO A 308 -1.78 42.63 4.69
CA PRO A 308 -2.83 41.60 4.64
C PRO A 308 -3.04 41.03 3.23
N ILE A 309 -2.85 41.83 2.18
CA ILE A 309 -2.96 41.40 0.78
C ILE A 309 -1.80 40.45 0.43
N ALA A 310 -0.57 40.77 0.85
CA ALA A 310 0.60 39.95 0.62
C ALA A 310 0.53 38.61 1.38
N VAL A 311 0.04 38.63 2.62
CA VAL A 311 -0.22 37.41 3.41
C VAL A 311 -1.28 36.54 2.73
N PHE A 312 -2.39 37.13 2.31
CA PHE A 312 -3.44 36.41 1.58
C PHE A 312 -2.90 35.83 0.27
N GLY A 313 -2.17 36.62 -0.52
CA GLY A 313 -1.56 36.20 -1.77
C GLY A 313 -0.57 35.05 -1.58
N ALA A 314 0.29 35.11 -0.56
CA ALA A 314 1.23 34.03 -0.24
C ALA A 314 0.51 32.74 0.17
N ALA A 315 -0.53 32.85 0.99
CA ALA A 315 -1.34 31.70 1.42
C ALA A 315 -2.13 31.08 0.25
N TYR A 316 -2.78 31.90 -0.56
CA TYR A 316 -3.59 31.47 -1.70
C TYR A 316 -2.73 30.92 -2.85
N ALA A 317 -1.59 31.55 -3.14
CA ALA A 317 -0.68 31.05 -4.17
C ALA A 317 -0.03 29.71 -3.78
N ALA A 318 0.21 29.48 -2.49
CA ALA A 318 0.71 28.20 -1.98
C ALA A 318 -0.26 27.04 -2.20
N THR A 319 -1.57 27.30 -2.30
CA THR A 319 -2.60 26.27 -2.49
C THR A 319 -3.07 26.12 -3.94
N THR A 320 -3.08 27.20 -4.74
CA THR A 320 -3.97 27.25 -5.92
C THR A 320 -3.29 27.63 -7.24
N ILE A 321 -2.12 28.29 -7.23
CA ILE A 321 -1.61 29.01 -8.43
C ILE A 321 -0.23 28.51 -8.92
N GLY A 322 0.21 27.35 -8.44
CA GLY A 322 1.44 26.71 -8.92
C GLY A 322 2.72 27.16 -8.19
N PHE A 323 3.74 26.30 -8.26
CA PHE A 323 4.91 26.39 -7.38
C PHE A 323 5.73 27.67 -7.56
N MET A 324 6.01 28.09 -8.80
CA MET A 324 6.77 29.31 -9.08
C MET A 324 6.08 30.55 -8.48
N LEU A 325 4.76 30.65 -8.65
CA LEU A 325 3.99 31.79 -8.17
C LEU A 325 3.87 31.80 -6.64
N SER A 326 3.79 30.62 -6.01
CA SER A 326 3.86 30.51 -4.55
C SER A 326 5.17 31.03 -3.98
N GLN A 327 6.30 30.78 -4.66
CA GLN A 327 7.61 31.29 -4.26
C GLN A 327 7.69 32.82 -4.45
N ALA A 328 7.14 33.34 -5.55
CA ALA A 328 7.06 34.78 -5.79
C ALA A 328 6.24 35.51 -4.72
N ALA A 329 5.01 35.04 -4.45
CA ALA A 329 4.12 35.63 -3.47
C ALA A 329 4.69 35.59 -2.05
N PHE A 330 5.33 34.48 -1.67
CA PHE A 330 6.04 34.37 -0.39
C PHE A 330 7.18 35.39 -0.26
N THR A 331 7.93 35.60 -1.34
CA THR A 331 9.05 36.55 -1.37
C THR A 331 8.56 37.99 -1.28
N ILE A 332 7.46 38.33 -1.97
CA ILE A 332 6.82 39.66 -1.86
C ILE A 332 6.37 39.91 -0.42
N ASN A 333 5.70 38.94 0.21
CA ASN A 333 5.27 39.04 1.60
C ASN A 333 6.45 39.27 2.54
N LEU A 334 7.56 38.57 2.33
CA LEU A 334 8.78 38.79 3.10
C LEU A 334 9.32 40.21 2.97
N ILE A 335 9.42 40.74 1.75
CA ILE A 335 9.93 42.09 1.51
C ILE A 335 9.04 43.14 2.20
N VAL A 336 7.71 42.95 2.17
CA VAL A 336 6.76 43.83 2.87
C VAL A 336 6.94 43.76 4.38
N VAL A 337 6.98 42.55 4.97
CA VAL A 337 7.15 42.37 6.43
C VAL A 337 8.47 42.95 6.91
N PHE A 338 9.58 42.69 6.21
CA PHE A 338 10.89 43.18 6.63
C PHE A 338 10.99 44.70 6.53
N ASN A 339 10.47 45.32 5.46
CA ASN A 339 10.44 46.79 5.37
C ASN A 339 9.51 47.43 6.42
N LEU A 340 8.51 46.69 6.93
CA LEU A 340 7.69 47.10 8.06
C LEU A 340 8.45 47.12 9.39
N ILE A 341 9.36 46.16 9.60
CA ILE A 341 10.15 46.02 10.83
C ILE A 341 11.37 46.95 10.81
N SER A 342 12.13 46.93 9.71
CA SER A 342 13.31 47.75 9.49
C SER A 342 13.40 48.13 8.02
N PRO A 343 13.27 49.43 7.67
CA PRO A 343 13.29 49.89 6.29
C PRO A 343 14.70 49.77 5.70
N ALA A 344 15.04 48.58 5.20
CA ALA A 344 16.29 48.30 4.48
C ALA A 344 16.10 48.32 2.94
N GLY A 345 14.91 48.64 2.46
CA GLY A 345 14.62 48.88 1.04
C GLY A 345 14.74 47.64 0.16
N TRP A 346 15.19 47.83 -1.08
CA TRP A 346 15.30 46.77 -2.11
C TRP A 346 16.45 45.78 -1.85
N GLN A 347 17.43 46.17 -1.03
CA GLN A 347 18.64 45.38 -0.75
C GLN A 347 18.32 44.04 -0.06
N ILE A 348 17.25 43.99 0.73
CA ILE A 348 16.75 42.75 1.36
C ILE A 348 16.40 41.69 0.30
N GLY A 349 15.85 42.11 -0.83
CA GLY A 349 15.51 41.20 -1.93
C GLY A 349 16.74 40.61 -2.62
N LEU A 350 17.84 41.36 -2.71
CA LEU A 350 19.07 40.88 -3.35
C LEU A 350 19.74 39.78 -2.51
N VAL A 351 19.85 40.01 -1.19
CA VAL A 351 20.38 39.03 -0.23
C VAL A 351 19.56 37.74 -0.26
N ARG A 352 18.24 37.85 -0.47
CA ARG A 352 17.34 36.68 -0.55
C ARG A 352 17.64 35.79 -1.76
N ILE A 353 18.00 36.36 -2.91
CA ILE A 353 18.37 35.57 -4.11
C ILE A 353 19.69 34.85 -3.85
N GLU A 354 20.68 35.55 -3.29
CA GLU A 354 21.98 34.97 -2.94
C GLU A 354 21.84 33.78 -1.99
N ASP A 355 21.14 33.96 -0.87
CA ASP A 355 20.93 32.92 0.13
C ASP A 355 20.17 31.70 -0.43
N LEU A 356 19.20 31.94 -1.31
CA LEU A 356 18.43 30.87 -1.96
C LEU A 356 19.30 30.08 -2.94
N VAL A 357 20.13 30.76 -3.74
CA VAL A 357 21.03 30.11 -4.71
C VAL A 357 22.06 29.26 -3.98
N VAL A 358 22.64 29.76 -2.88
CA VAL A 358 23.57 29.00 -2.04
C VAL A 358 22.87 27.79 -1.41
N GLY A 359 21.70 27.99 -0.78
CA GLY A 359 20.92 26.89 -0.21
C GLY A 359 20.50 25.84 -1.25
N ALA A 360 20.17 26.27 -2.46
CA ALA A 360 19.83 25.38 -3.58
C ALA A 360 21.05 24.60 -4.08
N LEU A 361 22.23 25.25 -4.20
CA LEU A 361 23.48 24.60 -4.59
C LEU A 361 23.90 23.53 -3.57
N ILE A 362 23.86 23.86 -2.28
CA ILE A 362 24.18 22.93 -1.20
C ILE A 362 23.23 21.73 -1.24
N SER A 363 21.93 22.00 -1.38
CA SER A 363 20.92 20.95 -1.41
C SER A 363 21.02 20.09 -2.67
N LEU A 364 21.41 20.67 -3.81
CA LEU A 364 21.68 19.94 -5.04
C LEU A 364 22.92 19.07 -4.89
N LEU A 365 24.01 19.60 -4.34
CA LEU A 365 25.25 18.85 -4.11
C LEU A 365 25.02 17.66 -3.18
N VAL A 366 24.33 17.89 -2.06
CA VAL A 366 23.98 16.86 -1.07
C VAL A 366 22.99 15.86 -1.65
N GLY A 367 21.99 16.32 -2.41
CA GLY A 367 21.01 15.46 -3.07
C GLY A 367 21.64 14.55 -4.13
N LEU A 368 22.52 15.09 -4.98
CA LEU A 368 23.17 14.35 -6.07
C LEU A 368 24.23 13.37 -5.54
N LEU A 369 24.95 13.75 -4.48
CA LEU A 369 26.02 12.94 -3.90
C LEU A 369 25.49 11.81 -3.00
N LEU A 370 24.43 12.07 -2.22
CA LEU A 370 23.84 11.08 -1.31
C LEU A 370 22.76 10.22 -1.96
N TRP A 371 22.13 10.68 -3.06
CA TRP A 371 21.01 9.97 -3.66
C TRP A 371 20.88 10.20 -5.18
N PRO A 372 21.74 9.56 -5.99
CA PRO A 372 21.71 9.72 -7.44
C PRO A 372 20.46 9.11 -8.12
N GLN A 373 19.57 8.44 -7.37
CA GLN A 373 18.52 7.57 -7.91
C GLN A 373 17.14 8.12 -7.51
N GLY A 374 16.34 8.57 -8.49
CA GLY A 374 15.02 9.17 -8.25
C GLY A 374 14.02 8.24 -7.56
N ALA A 375 12.99 8.81 -6.91
CA ALA A 375 12.03 8.07 -6.06
C ALA A 375 11.31 6.93 -6.80
N ARG A 376 11.01 7.10 -8.09
CA ARG A 376 10.46 6.02 -8.95
C ARG A 376 11.36 4.79 -9.04
N ARG A 377 12.68 4.98 -9.12
CA ARG A 377 13.66 3.87 -9.17
C ARG A 377 13.82 3.21 -7.81
N GLU A 378 13.76 3.99 -6.74
CA GLU A 378 13.80 3.45 -5.37
C GLU A 378 12.56 2.60 -5.09
N LEU A 379 11.38 3.09 -5.47
CA LEU A 379 10.12 2.34 -5.38
C LEU A 379 10.19 1.04 -6.19
N ALA A 380 10.60 1.12 -7.46
CA ALA A 380 10.70 -0.06 -8.31
C ALA A 380 11.63 -1.12 -7.71
N ARG A 381 12.81 -0.72 -7.19
CA ARG A 381 13.73 -1.67 -6.53
C ARG A 381 13.21 -2.18 -5.19
N GLY A 382 12.56 -1.34 -4.39
CA GLY A 382 11.90 -1.74 -3.15
C GLY A 382 10.87 -2.83 -3.42
N LEU A 383 9.97 -2.61 -4.38
CA LEU A 383 9.00 -3.60 -4.85
C LEU A 383 9.71 -4.86 -5.38
N GLY A 384 10.73 -4.73 -6.23
CA GLY A 384 11.49 -5.88 -6.75
C GLY A 384 12.12 -6.72 -5.64
N SER A 385 12.66 -6.09 -4.59
CA SER A 385 13.19 -6.80 -3.41
C SER A 385 12.09 -7.51 -2.61
N SER A 386 10.90 -6.90 -2.51
CA SER A 386 9.73 -7.47 -1.85
C SER A 386 9.23 -8.71 -2.59
N TYR A 387 9.09 -8.66 -3.92
CA TYR A 387 8.65 -9.80 -4.73
C TYR A 387 9.68 -10.94 -4.76
N ARG A 388 10.98 -10.64 -4.74
CA ARG A 388 12.03 -11.65 -4.61
C ARG A 388 11.99 -12.35 -3.24
N GLY A 389 11.80 -11.57 -2.17
CA GLY A 389 11.60 -12.12 -0.82
C GLY A 389 10.32 -12.94 -0.71
N LEU A 390 9.25 -12.51 -1.39
CA LEU A 390 7.97 -13.20 -1.47
C LEU A 390 8.11 -14.57 -2.15
N ALA A 391 8.80 -14.64 -3.28
CA ALA A 391 9.03 -15.91 -3.97
C ALA A 391 9.73 -16.92 -3.05
N ALA A 392 10.77 -16.49 -2.33
CA ALA A 392 11.45 -17.35 -1.35
C ALA A 392 10.55 -17.76 -0.17
N TYR A 393 9.67 -16.88 0.28
CA TYR A 393 8.73 -17.17 1.38
C TYR A 393 7.65 -18.17 0.96
N LEU A 394 7.04 -17.96 -0.22
CA LEU A 394 6.05 -18.86 -0.80
C LEU A 394 6.63 -20.23 -1.08
N ASP A 395 7.88 -20.31 -1.58
CA ASP A 395 8.57 -21.58 -1.83
C ASP A 395 8.62 -22.46 -0.58
N GLN A 396 9.00 -21.88 0.57
CA GLN A 396 9.04 -22.59 1.84
C GLN A 396 7.64 -22.94 2.35
N GLY A 397 6.65 -22.05 2.20
CA GLY A 397 5.27 -22.31 2.57
C GLY A 397 4.70 -23.51 1.81
N PHE A 398 4.87 -23.54 0.49
CA PHE A 398 4.46 -24.67 -0.34
C PHE A 398 5.23 -25.95 -0.03
N ASP A 399 6.55 -25.89 0.19
CA ASP A 399 7.34 -27.06 0.55
C ASP A 399 6.87 -27.73 1.83
N ARG A 400 6.44 -26.95 2.83
CA ARG A 400 5.89 -27.48 4.08
C ARG A 400 4.53 -28.14 3.86
N VAL A 401 3.62 -27.47 3.17
CA VAL A 401 2.27 -28.01 2.88
C VAL A 401 2.35 -29.26 2.02
N LEU A 402 3.24 -29.28 1.01
CA LEU A 402 3.43 -30.44 0.13
C LEU A 402 4.26 -31.56 0.77
N GLY A 403 4.85 -31.34 1.95
CA GLY A 403 5.58 -32.36 2.71
C GLY A 403 7.05 -32.55 2.30
N PHE A 404 7.63 -31.63 1.54
CA PHE A 404 9.08 -31.63 1.21
C PHE A 404 9.94 -31.06 2.35
N GLN A 405 9.34 -30.25 3.23
CA GLN A 405 9.98 -29.74 4.44
C GLN A 405 9.08 -29.97 5.66
N ALA A 406 9.68 -30.16 6.83
CA ALA A 406 8.95 -30.24 8.08
C ALA A 406 8.34 -28.88 8.45
N ALA A 407 7.17 -28.90 9.10
CA ALA A 407 6.60 -27.70 9.69
C ALA A 407 7.56 -27.11 10.74
N SER A 408 7.85 -25.82 10.66
CA SER A 408 8.68 -25.09 11.61
C SER A 408 7.85 -24.02 12.33
N ALA A 409 8.09 -23.85 13.63
CA ALA A 409 7.44 -22.81 14.44
C ALA A 409 7.95 -21.40 14.11
N ALA A 410 9.14 -21.26 13.51
CA ALA A 410 9.70 -19.98 13.10
C ALA A 410 10.23 -20.05 11.67
N ASP A 411 9.73 -19.14 10.83
CA ASP A 411 10.17 -18.98 9.45
C ASP A 411 11.01 -17.69 9.31
N PRO A 412 12.34 -17.78 9.13
CA PRO A 412 13.17 -16.62 8.89
C PRO A 412 12.84 -15.91 7.56
N ALA A 413 12.33 -16.62 6.54
CA ALA A 413 11.91 -16.02 5.28
C ALA A 413 10.72 -15.07 5.45
N ARG A 414 9.82 -15.34 6.41
CA ARG A 414 8.73 -14.42 6.77
C ARG A 414 9.27 -13.06 7.20
N GLN A 415 10.28 -13.03 8.07
CA GLN A 415 10.87 -11.76 8.51
C GLN A 415 11.58 -11.03 7.37
N ILE A 416 12.21 -11.77 6.45
CA ILE A 416 12.89 -11.19 5.29
C ILE A 416 11.89 -10.52 4.35
N VAL A 417 10.80 -11.20 3.99
CA VAL A 417 9.78 -10.62 3.09
C VAL A 417 9.07 -9.43 3.75
N VAL A 418 8.73 -9.50 5.04
CA VAL A 418 8.12 -8.38 5.77
C VAL A 418 9.04 -7.17 5.79
N ARG A 419 10.34 -7.35 6.10
CA ARG A 419 11.31 -6.24 6.05
C ARG A 419 11.48 -5.68 4.64
N ALA A 420 11.50 -6.52 3.61
CA ALA A 420 11.59 -6.06 2.22
C ALA A 420 10.33 -5.27 1.82
N ARG A 421 9.17 -5.70 2.29
CA ARG A 421 7.89 -5.03 2.10
C ARG A 421 7.81 -3.70 2.86
N ASP A 422 8.34 -3.62 4.08
CA ASP A 422 8.45 -2.38 4.84
C ASP A 422 9.35 -1.35 4.12
N ARG A 423 10.43 -1.81 3.48
CA ARG A 423 11.29 -0.92 2.67
C ARG A 423 10.58 -0.43 1.40
N ALA A 424 9.83 -1.30 0.73
CA ALA A 424 9.00 -0.90 -0.41
C ALA A 424 7.96 0.15 0.00
N ASP A 425 7.41 0.02 1.21
CA ASP A 425 6.51 1.01 1.84
C ASP A 425 7.18 2.37 2.03
N GLU A 426 8.38 2.41 2.61
CA GLU A 426 9.12 3.67 2.81
C GLU A 426 9.44 4.36 1.47
N ALA A 427 9.76 3.56 0.44
CA ALA A 427 9.98 4.06 -0.91
C ALA A 427 8.69 4.58 -1.56
N PHE A 428 7.55 3.94 -1.29
CA PHE A 428 6.23 4.39 -1.73
C PHE A 428 5.82 5.70 -1.06
N ASP A 429 6.02 5.84 0.25
CA ASP A 429 5.77 7.10 0.98
C ASP A 429 6.61 8.24 0.37
N THR A 430 7.88 7.96 0.04
CA THR A 430 8.75 8.90 -0.66
C THR A 430 8.20 9.27 -2.05
N PHE A 431 7.78 8.28 -2.84
CA PHE A 431 7.17 8.47 -4.15
C PHE A 431 5.89 9.32 -4.09
N LEU A 432 5.04 9.16 -3.08
CA LEU A 432 3.85 9.98 -2.89
C LEU A 432 4.16 11.46 -2.61
N THR A 433 5.31 11.75 -2.00
CA THR A 433 5.76 13.13 -1.75
C THR A 433 6.38 13.80 -2.98
N GLU A 434 6.66 13.04 -4.05
CA GLU A 434 7.17 13.59 -5.30
C GLU A 434 6.07 14.37 -6.03
N ARG A 435 6.34 15.65 -6.34
CA ARG A 435 5.37 16.50 -7.04
C ARG A 435 5.32 16.13 -8.53
N GLY A 436 4.12 15.86 -9.04
CA GLY A 436 3.89 15.53 -10.46
C GLY A 436 3.54 14.07 -10.73
N VAL A 437 3.40 13.24 -9.68
CA VAL A 437 2.87 11.88 -9.81
C VAL A 437 1.36 11.94 -10.08
N GLY A 438 0.92 11.35 -11.19
CA GLY A 438 -0.51 11.25 -11.53
C GLY A 438 -1.25 10.28 -10.59
N SER A 439 -2.57 10.42 -10.47
CA SER A 439 -3.38 9.49 -9.64
C SER A 439 -3.24 8.03 -10.07
N SER A 440 -3.22 7.79 -11.38
CA SER A 440 -3.04 6.46 -11.97
C SER A 440 -1.71 5.81 -11.56
N ASP A 441 -0.59 6.54 -11.61
CA ASP A 441 0.72 6.02 -11.17
C ASP A 441 0.72 5.62 -9.68
N GLN A 442 -0.04 6.34 -8.84
CA GLN A 442 -0.16 6.04 -7.41
C GLN A 442 -1.00 4.79 -7.16
N GLU A 443 -2.11 4.65 -7.88
CA GLU A 443 -2.98 3.49 -7.83
C GLU A 443 -2.22 2.23 -8.26
N THR A 444 -1.46 2.31 -9.36
CA THR A 444 -0.63 1.19 -9.83
C THR A 444 0.42 0.79 -8.79
N ALA A 445 1.12 1.76 -8.19
CA ALA A 445 2.11 1.47 -7.16
C ALA A 445 1.48 0.89 -5.88
N ALA A 446 0.31 1.39 -5.48
CA ALA A 446 -0.43 0.87 -4.33
C ALA A 446 -0.96 -0.54 -4.58
N LEU A 447 -1.43 -0.84 -5.80
CA LEU A 447 -1.84 -2.19 -6.22
C LEU A 447 -0.69 -3.20 -6.08
N LEU A 448 0.52 -2.87 -6.57
CA LEU A 448 1.69 -3.75 -6.44
C LEU A 448 2.06 -4.00 -4.97
N LEU A 449 1.84 -3.01 -4.11
CA LEU A 449 2.18 -3.03 -2.70
C LEU A 449 1.16 -3.84 -1.86
N SER A 450 -0.14 -3.67 -2.12
CA SER A 450 -1.20 -4.51 -1.53
C SER A 450 -1.12 -5.96 -2.02
N SER A 451 -0.81 -6.18 -3.30
CA SER A 451 -0.65 -7.55 -3.84
C SER A 451 0.50 -8.32 -3.17
N ALA A 452 1.57 -7.63 -2.77
CA ALA A 452 2.59 -8.25 -1.93
C ALA A 452 2.05 -8.66 -0.54
N ASN A 453 1.16 -7.86 0.07
CA ASN A 453 0.51 -8.23 1.34
C ASN A 453 -0.38 -9.47 1.18
N HIS A 454 -1.16 -9.54 0.10
CA HIS A 454 -2.01 -10.70 -0.21
C HIS A 454 -1.18 -11.98 -0.36
N ALA A 455 -0.04 -11.90 -1.04
CA ALA A 455 0.83 -13.05 -1.20
C ALA A 455 1.59 -13.41 0.10
N ILE A 456 1.94 -12.45 0.95
CA ILE A 456 2.44 -12.73 2.32
C ILE A 456 1.36 -13.44 3.15
N LEU A 457 0.10 -13.00 3.07
CA LEU A 457 -1.03 -13.65 3.73
C LEU A 457 -1.20 -15.09 3.24
N ALA A 458 -1.09 -15.34 1.94
CA ALA A 458 -1.08 -16.70 1.39
C ALA A 458 0.04 -17.55 2.02
N GLY A 459 1.25 -17.01 2.12
CA GLY A 459 2.37 -17.68 2.79
C GLY A 459 2.12 -17.98 4.29
N ASP A 460 1.55 -17.02 5.03
CA ASP A 460 1.17 -17.20 6.44
C ASP A 460 0.14 -18.34 6.58
N LEU A 461 -0.83 -18.40 5.67
CA LEU A 461 -1.89 -19.42 5.67
C LEU A 461 -1.38 -20.80 5.28
N LEU A 462 -0.45 -20.90 4.32
CA LEU A 462 0.27 -22.14 4.04
C LEU A 462 1.04 -22.62 5.29
N GLY A 463 1.63 -21.69 6.05
CA GLY A 463 2.25 -21.97 7.34
C GLY A 463 1.28 -22.56 8.38
N VAL A 464 0.07 -22.00 8.50
CA VAL A 464 -0.98 -22.52 9.39
C VAL A 464 -1.46 -23.90 8.94
N ILE A 465 -1.60 -24.12 7.63
CA ILE A 465 -1.98 -25.41 7.03
C ILE A 465 -0.99 -26.51 7.38
N ALA A 466 0.29 -26.26 7.17
CA ALA A 466 1.32 -27.25 7.47
C ALA A 466 1.58 -27.41 8.98
N GLY A 467 1.52 -26.32 9.74
CA GLY A 467 1.88 -26.28 11.16
C GLY A 467 0.72 -26.63 12.08
N ALA A 468 -0.12 -25.65 12.39
CA ALA A 468 -1.18 -25.77 13.40
C ALA A 468 -2.20 -26.86 13.04
N MET A 469 -2.51 -27.02 11.75
CA MET A 469 -3.50 -28.00 11.30
C MET A 469 -2.89 -29.37 10.95
N GLY A 470 -1.57 -29.43 10.73
CA GLY A 470 -0.84 -30.68 10.47
C GLY A 470 -1.23 -31.35 9.15
N TYR A 471 -1.57 -30.58 8.11
CA TYR A 471 -1.72 -31.11 6.76
C TYR A 471 -0.34 -31.27 6.10
N SER A 472 -0.15 -32.37 5.38
CA SER A 472 1.08 -32.61 4.65
C SER A 472 0.83 -33.47 3.43
N GLY A 473 1.26 -32.98 2.26
CA GLY A 473 1.20 -33.69 0.98
C GLY A 473 2.05 -34.96 0.92
N ALA A 474 2.83 -35.27 1.96
CA ALA A 474 3.62 -36.51 2.05
C ALA A 474 2.77 -37.78 1.86
N GLY A 475 1.51 -37.77 2.30
CA GLY A 475 0.56 -38.86 2.08
C GLY A 475 0.16 -39.08 0.61
N CYS A 476 0.38 -38.09 -0.26
CA CYS A 476 0.17 -38.19 -1.71
C CYS A 476 1.38 -37.62 -2.49
N ALA A 477 2.54 -38.26 -2.35
CA ALA A 477 3.82 -37.76 -2.88
C ALA A 477 3.83 -37.50 -4.41
N ASP A 478 3.06 -38.27 -5.19
CA ASP A 478 3.01 -38.09 -6.66
C ASP A 478 2.30 -36.79 -7.04
N GLY A 479 1.12 -36.54 -6.47
CA GLY A 479 0.40 -35.27 -6.67
C GLY A 479 1.16 -34.09 -6.06
N ALA A 480 1.82 -34.28 -4.91
CA ALA A 480 2.66 -33.25 -4.32
C ALA A 480 3.83 -32.83 -5.22
N ARG A 481 4.48 -33.78 -5.92
CA ARG A 481 5.55 -33.49 -6.90
C ARG A 481 5.04 -32.76 -8.14
N GLU A 482 3.86 -33.11 -8.61
CA GLU A 482 3.24 -32.43 -9.76
C GLU A 482 2.88 -30.98 -9.41
N VAL A 483 2.21 -30.76 -8.27
CA VAL A 483 1.92 -29.40 -7.78
C VAL A 483 3.20 -28.63 -7.51
N ARG A 484 4.26 -29.25 -6.99
CA ARG A 484 5.59 -28.60 -6.83
C ARG A 484 6.17 -28.12 -8.17
N GLY A 485 5.91 -28.83 -9.27
CA GLY A 485 6.26 -28.38 -10.62
C GLY A 485 5.55 -27.08 -10.98
N GLN A 486 4.25 -26.99 -10.71
CA GLN A 486 3.44 -25.79 -10.93
C GLN A 486 3.83 -24.63 -10.01
N VAL A 487 4.19 -24.91 -8.75
CA VAL A 487 4.76 -23.92 -7.82
C VAL A 487 6.05 -23.34 -8.39
N ARG A 488 6.95 -24.15 -8.96
CA ARG A 488 8.18 -23.63 -9.59
C ARG A 488 7.90 -22.69 -10.76
N ALA A 489 6.90 -23.00 -11.59
CA ALA A 489 6.46 -22.11 -12.67
C ALA A 489 5.94 -20.77 -12.12
N LEU A 490 5.08 -20.82 -11.10
CA LEU A 490 4.55 -19.64 -10.41
C LEU A 490 5.66 -18.76 -9.82
N LEU A 491 6.61 -19.38 -9.09
CA LEU A 491 7.73 -18.66 -8.48
C LEU A 491 8.65 -18.04 -9.53
N GLY A 492 8.87 -18.73 -10.66
CA GLY A 492 9.59 -18.19 -11.81
C GLY A 492 8.94 -16.91 -12.36
N ALA A 493 7.60 -16.89 -12.46
CA ALA A 493 6.87 -15.70 -12.90
C ALA A 493 7.04 -14.52 -11.93
N TYR A 494 6.88 -14.73 -10.62
CA TYR A 494 7.13 -13.70 -9.61
C TYR A 494 8.58 -13.19 -9.59
N LEU A 495 9.56 -14.08 -9.80
CA LEU A 495 10.96 -13.69 -9.94
C LEU A 495 11.18 -12.85 -11.22
N GLY A 496 10.50 -13.19 -12.31
CA GLY A 496 10.47 -12.38 -13.53
C GLY A 496 9.93 -10.96 -13.26
N LEU A 497 8.81 -10.83 -12.53
CA LEU A 497 8.30 -9.52 -12.09
C LEU A 497 9.32 -8.78 -11.22
N ALA A 498 9.95 -9.48 -10.27
CA ALA A 498 10.96 -8.90 -9.38
C ALA A 498 12.19 -8.38 -10.13
N ASP A 499 12.66 -9.10 -11.15
CA ASP A 499 13.79 -8.72 -11.98
C ASP A 499 13.46 -7.49 -12.85
N ARG A 500 12.26 -7.46 -13.46
CA ARG A 500 11.77 -6.29 -14.19
C ARG A 500 11.75 -5.04 -13.30
N LEU A 501 11.18 -5.17 -12.11
CA LEU A 501 11.11 -4.11 -11.09
C LEU A 501 12.50 -3.68 -10.59
N SER A 502 13.44 -4.62 -10.50
CA SER A 502 14.85 -4.35 -10.14
C SER A 502 15.63 -3.63 -11.26
N LEU A 503 15.01 -3.42 -12.43
CA LEU A 503 15.63 -2.92 -13.66
C LEU A 503 16.78 -3.82 -14.16
N SER A 504 16.78 -5.10 -13.77
CA SER A 504 17.71 -6.11 -14.27
C SER A 504 17.15 -6.80 -15.52
N HIS A 505 17.95 -7.64 -16.17
CA HIS A 505 17.44 -8.49 -17.24
C HIS A 505 16.43 -9.47 -16.64
N ALA A 506 15.21 -9.47 -17.17
CA ALA A 506 14.16 -10.34 -16.68
C ALA A 506 14.38 -11.75 -17.24
N THR A 507 14.39 -12.74 -16.36
CA THR A 507 14.32 -14.13 -16.79
C THR A 507 12.87 -14.40 -17.19
N GLU A 508 12.62 -14.73 -18.46
CA GLU A 508 11.26 -15.16 -18.84
C GLU A 508 10.96 -16.52 -18.20
N PRO A 509 9.75 -16.71 -17.65
CA PRO A 509 9.38 -17.99 -17.07
C PRO A 509 9.40 -19.08 -18.15
N GLU A 510 10.10 -20.18 -17.88
CA GLU A 510 10.20 -21.33 -18.81
C GLU A 510 8.83 -21.98 -19.07
N SER A 511 7.89 -21.85 -18.13
CA SER A 511 6.52 -22.36 -18.23
C SER A 511 5.56 -21.52 -17.38
N ARG A 512 4.28 -21.52 -17.77
CA ARG A 512 3.18 -20.94 -16.98
C ARG A 512 2.43 -22.03 -16.22
N VAL A 513 1.77 -21.65 -15.13
CA VAL A 513 0.93 -22.55 -14.34
C VAL A 513 -0.18 -23.15 -15.22
N SER A 514 -0.29 -24.47 -15.21
CA SER A 514 -1.34 -25.21 -15.93
C SER A 514 -2.44 -25.63 -14.96
N ALA A 515 -3.63 -25.03 -15.11
CA ALA A 515 -4.82 -25.41 -14.35
C ALA A 515 -5.22 -26.88 -14.58
N ALA A 516 -4.95 -27.42 -15.79
CA ALA A 516 -5.19 -28.83 -16.10
C ALA A 516 -4.24 -29.75 -15.32
N ALA A 517 -2.96 -29.40 -15.22
CA ALA A 517 -1.97 -30.21 -14.49
C ALA A 517 -2.23 -30.19 -12.97
N LEU A 518 -2.60 -29.03 -12.41
CA LEU A 518 -3.02 -28.92 -11.00
C LEU A 518 -4.22 -29.83 -10.73
N ARG A 519 -5.27 -29.73 -11.56
CA ARG A 519 -6.47 -30.56 -11.42
C ARG A 519 -6.16 -32.05 -11.54
N GLU A 520 -5.30 -32.44 -12.48
CA GLU A 520 -4.92 -33.84 -12.63
C GLU A 520 -4.18 -34.37 -11.39
N ALA A 521 -3.28 -33.58 -10.80
CA ALA A 521 -2.60 -33.91 -9.55
C ALA A 521 -3.58 -34.11 -8.38
N GLU A 522 -4.55 -33.19 -8.25
CA GLU A 522 -5.61 -33.24 -7.25
C GLU A 522 -6.48 -34.49 -7.40
N LEU A 523 -6.97 -34.76 -8.62
CA LEU A 523 -7.79 -35.94 -8.93
C LEU A 523 -7.03 -37.23 -8.65
N ASN A 524 -5.74 -37.31 -8.98
CA ASN A 524 -4.92 -38.48 -8.68
C ASN A 524 -4.83 -38.74 -7.17
N CYS A 525 -4.70 -37.71 -6.35
CA CYS A 525 -4.73 -37.86 -4.89
C CYS A 525 -6.10 -38.26 -4.36
N LEU A 526 -7.20 -37.70 -4.90
CA LEU A 526 -8.55 -38.09 -4.50
C LEU A 526 -8.88 -39.54 -4.88
N ARG A 527 -8.42 -40.03 -6.05
CA ARG A 527 -8.53 -41.45 -6.44
C ARG A 527 -7.80 -42.35 -5.46
N ARG A 528 -6.61 -41.94 -5.02
CA ARG A 528 -5.83 -42.69 -4.04
C ARG A 528 -6.50 -42.68 -2.66
N TRP A 529 -7.07 -41.54 -2.26
CA TRP A 529 -7.86 -41.43 -1.04
C TRP A 529 -9.11 -42.32 -1.06
N HIS A 530 -9.77 -42.43 -2.22
CA HIS A 530 -10.90 -43.35 -2.38
C HIS A 530 -10.52 -44.81 -2.07
N SER A 531 -9.30 -45.22 -2.41
CA SER A 531 -8.78 -46.57 -2.12
C SER A 531 -8.11 -46.72 -0.74
N ASP A 532 -7.61 -45.63 -0.16
CA ASP A 532 -6.84 -45.62 1.09
C ASP A 532 -7.18 -44.38 1.92
N ALA A 533 -7.89 -44.59 3.03
CA ALA A 533 -8.36 -43.53 3.90
C ALA A 533 -7.23 -42.72 4.55
N GLU A 534 -6.04 -43.31 4.76
CA GLU A 534 -4.88 -42.66 5.38
C GLU A 534 -4.30 -41.53 4.50
N VAL A 535 -4.58 -41.58 3.19
CA VAL A 535 -4.11 -40.57 2.22
C VAL A 535 -4.90 -39.25 2.33
N GLY A 536 -6.04 -39.24 3.03
CA GLY A 536 -6.99 -38.11 3.00
C GLY A 536 -6.38 -36.74 3.35
N ARG A 537 -5.60 -36.65 4.44
CA ARG A 537 -4.90 -35.42 4.80
C ARG A 537 -3.88 -34.98 3.75
N GLY A 538 -3.21 -35.94 3.11
CA GLY A 538 -2.25 -35.66 2.03
C GLY A 538 -2.94 -35.21 0.74
N ALA A 539 -4.07 -35.83 0.39
CA ALA A 539 -4.88 -35.39 -0.73
C ALA A 539 -5.40 -33.97 -0.51
N MET A 540 -5.87 -33.65 0.70
CA MET A 540 -6.36 -32.31 1.00
C MET A 540 -5.27 -31.25 1.04
N ALA A 541 -4.07 -31.61 1.49
CA ALA A 541 -2.91 -30.73 1.39
C ALA A 541 -2.58 -30.38 -0.07
N VAL A 542 -2.66 -31.36 -0.99
CA VAL A 542 -2.46 -31.14 -2.44
C VAL A 542 -3.54 -30.26 -3.03
N VAL A 543 -4.82 -30.48 -2.69
CA VAL A 543 -5.95 -29.64 -3.14
C VAL A 543 -5.79 -28.20 -2.65
N MET A 544 -5.53 -27.99 -1.36
CA MET A 544 -5.32 -26.64 -0.81
C MET A 544 -4.10 -25.94 -1.42
N ALA A 545 -3.02 -26.68 -1.69
CA ALA A 545 -1.84 -26.12 -2.36
C ALA A 545 -2.17 -25.73 -3.81
N GLY A 546 -2.89 -26.58 -4.55
CA GLY A 546 -3.34 -26.30 -5.92
C GLY A 546 -4.22 -25.06 -6.00
N GLU A 547 -5.16 -24.91 -5.08
CA GLU A 547 -6.03 -23.73 -4.95
C GLU A 547 -5.20 -22.44 -4.76
N TRP A 548 -4.23 -22.45 -3.83
CA TRP A 548 -3.34 -21.29 -3.62
C TRP A 548 -2.46 -20.99 -4.84
N VAL A 549 -1.98 -22.01 -5.55
CA VAL A 549 -1.23 -21.81 -6.79
C VAL A 549 -2.09 -21.13 -7.85
N GLN A 550 -3.35 -21.56 -8.02
CA GLN A 550 -4.27 -20.92 -8.97
C GLN A 550 -4.58 -19.46 -8.60
N ASN A 551 -4.81 -19.20 -7.30
CA ASN A 551 -5.06 -17.84 -6.81
C ASN A 551 -3.88 -16.91 -7.06
N LEU A 552 -2.67 -17.35 -6.71
CA LEU A 552 -1.46 -16.56 -6.88
C LEU A 552 -1.08 -16.40 -8.36
N ALA A 553 -1.34 -17.40 -9.21
CA ALA A 553 -1.12 -17.28 -10.66
C ALA A 553 -2.04 -16.25 -11.31
N ARG A 554 -3.31 -16.19 -10.87
CA ARG A 554 -4.23 -15.13 -11.31
C ARG A 554 -3.74 -13.76 -10.86
N LEU A 555 -3.38 -13.62 -9.58
CA LEU A 555 -2.83 -12.39 -9.05
C LEU A 555 -1.60 -11.94 -9.84
N GLU A 556 -0.68 -12.86 -10.13
CA GLU A 556 0.53 -12.57 -10.92
C GLU A 556 0.20 -12.01 -12.30
N SER A 557 -0.74 -12.61 -13.02
CA SER A 557 -1.21 -12.13 -14.33
C SER A 557 -1.76 -10.70 -14.27
N ASP A 558 -2.50 -10.36 -13.21
CA ASP A 558 -3.08 -9.02 -13.04
C ASP A 558 -2.00 -7.94 -12.76
N LEU A 559 -0.80 -8.35 -12.34
CA LEU A 559 0.32 -7.44 -12.02
C LEU A 559 1.22 -7.13 -13.23
N GLU A 560 1.15 -7.89 -14.33
CA GLU A 560 2.04 -7.73 -15.48
C GLU A 560 2.01 -6.30 -16.05
N GLU A 561 0.82 -5.71 -16.21
CA GLU A 561 0.62 -4.35 -16.71
C GLU A 561 1.09 -3.30 -15.70
N ALA A 562 0.77 -3.50 -14.43
CA ALA A 562 1.18 -2.62 -13.34
C ALA A 562 2.70 -2.54 -13.20
N VAL A 563 3.39 -3.68 -13.29
CA VAL A 563 4.86 -3.76 -13.31
C VAL A 563 5.43 -3.04 -14.52
N SER A 564 4.84 -3.23 -15.71
CA SER A 564 5.26 -2.53 -16.94
C SER A 564 5.24 -1.01 -16.76
N THR A 565 4.13 -0.49 -16.23
CA THR A 565 3.91 0.94 -15.99
C THR A 565 4.94 1.52 -15.01
N VAL A 566 5.18 0.84 -13.88
CA VAL A 566 6.16 1.27 -12.88
C VAL A 566 7.59 1.24 -13.44
N VAL A 567 7.95 0.20 -14.20
CA VAL A 567 9.27 0.06 -14.82
C VAL A 567 9.52 1.14 -15.86
N GLU A 568 8.54 1.45 -16.72
CA GLU A 568 8.62 2.56 -17.66
C GLU A 568 8.81 3.90 -16.94
N GLY A 569 8.05 4.12 -15.86
CA GLY A 569 8.19 5.28 -14.99
C GLY A 569 9.60 5.40 -14.37
N ALA A 570 10.19 4.29 -13.95
CA ALA A 570 11.52 4.24 -13.35
C ALA A 570 12.68 4.40 -14.37
N ARG A 571 12.46 3.99 -15.63
CA ARG A 571 13.43 4.16 -16.72
C ARG A 571 13.49 5.61 -17.23
N LYS A 572 12.40 6.38 -17.09
CA LYS A 572 12.41 7.82 -17.42
C LYS A 572 13.54 8.51 -16.62
N PRO A 573 14.39 9.32 -17.28
CA PRO A 573 15.41 10.07 -16.57
C PRO A 573 14.75 10.99 -15.55
N TRP A 574 15.32 11.10 -14.35
CA TRP A 574 14.77 11.88 -13.24
C TRP A 574 14.61 13.38 -13.56
N TRP A 575 15.24 13.88 -14.62
CA TRP A 575 15.13 15.27 -15.09
C TRP A 575 13.98 15.52 -16.09
N ARG A 576 13.22 14.48 -16.47
CA ARG A 576 12.02 14.55 -17.33
C ARG A 576 10.79 14.10 -16.57
#